data_AF-A0A964T904-F1
#
_entry.id   AF-A0A964T904-F1
#
_cell.length_a   1.000
_cell.length_b   1.000
_cell.length_c   1.000
_cell.angle_alpha   90.00
_cell.angle_beta   90.00
_cell.angle_gamma   90.00
#
_symmetry.space_group_name_H-M   'P 1'
#
loop_
_entity.id
_entity.type
_entity.pdbx_description
1 polymer ?
#
loop_
_entity_poly.entity_id
_entity_poly.type
_entity_poly.pdbx_seq_one_letter_code
_entity_poly.pdbx_strand_id
1 'polypeptide(L)'
;MGGPGRDGCRIRRHAHRPERGGSEHAAAGNAGRAFPHVSRREGEMPIKVTGPDDYRKTVEGLLQKLEANPAGKVVLGEIRGFSDEVRIEPYNKGKQALHGGTNSSVSEDNLLAGAPDGVSGRGPGYWYRGRSDDPRTPLRDERDTLMPPSATATGAGTGSRVYFSPELYDPTSKIPAKWPDAVLVHELVHSLRYLQGLQNPIPTKEAVWENEEEYLAVIVENVYVSAAGGHRLRRGHGLLIPLAPPLNTSAGFLDFEMGDPGNKFKPNLDLLKIHQLVWATFDKLAMVQAPFNPFRELANRNRHLFRKDPKPPPPPPVWWPRLPPM
;
A
#
# COMPACT_ATOMS: atom_id res chain seq x y z
N MET A 1 -6.16 -47.48 43.13
CA MET A 1 -5.95 -48.94 43.16
C MET A 1 -6.99 -49.53 42.22
N GLY A 2 -6.68 -49.90 40.98
CA GLY A 2 -5.92 -51.08 40.57
C GLY A 2 -6.89 -51.96 39.74
N GLY A 3 -6.63 -52.13 38.44
CA GLY A 3 -7.26 -53.18 37.61
C GLY A 3 -6.75 -54.59 38.04
N PRO A 4 -6.79 -55.67 37.21
CA PRO A 4 -7.06 -55.75 35.77
C PRO A 4 -7.83 -57.04 35.31
N GLY A 5 -7.90 -57.28 33.99
CA GLY A 5 -8.14 -58.61 33.36
C GLY A 5 -8.83 -58.46 31.99
N ARG A 6 -8.14 -58.33 30.85
CA ARG A 6 -7.42 -59.30 29.99
C ARG A 6 -8.31 -60.38 29.36
N ASP A 7 -8.39 -60.34 28.03
CA ASP A 7 -8.16 -61.41 27.03
C ASP A 7 -8.45 -60.78 25.64
N GLY A 8 -7.78 -61.03 24.51
CA GLY A 8 -6.73 -61.94 24.13
C GLY A 8 -6.72 -62.02 22.59
N CYS A 9 -5.67 -61.49 21.95
CA CYS A 9 -5.03 -61.91 20.69
C CYS A 9 -5.87 -62.48 19.52
N ARG A 10 -5.83 -61.82 18.34
CA ARG A 10 -5.12 -62.36 17.15
C ARG A 10 -5.03 -61.40 15.96
N ILE A 11 -3.81 -61.37 15.44
CA ILE A 11 -3.33 -60.69 14.24
C ILE A 11 -3.81 -61.44 12.98
N ARG A 12 -4.26 -60.71 11.95
CA ARG A 12 -4.01 -61.07 10.54
C ARG A 12 -3.68 -59.82 9.73
N ARG A 13 -2.48 -59.84 9.14
CA ARG A 13 -2.01 -58.92 8.11
C ARG A 13 -2.67 -59.32 6.79
N HIS A 14 -3.21 -58.35 6.06
CA HIS A 14 -3.27 -58.42 4.61
C HIS A 14 -2.91 -57.06 4.04
N ALA A 15 -1.81 -57.05 3.30
CA ALA A 15 -1.39 -55.93 2.47
C ALA A 15 -2.27 -55.91 1.21
N HIS A 16 -2.84 -54.75 0.89
CA HIS A 16 -3.20 -54.42 -0.47
C HIS A 16 -2.83 -52.97 -0.78
N ARG A 17 -2.03 -52.86 -1.82
CA ARG A 17 -1.50 -51.66 -2.49
C ARG A 17 -2.67 -50.87 -3.11
N PRO A 18 -2.75 -49.54 -2.99
CA PRO A 18 -3.68 -48.77 -3.80
C PRO A 18 -3.10 -48.54 -5.19
N GLU A 19 -3.92 -48.82 -6.19
CA GLU A 19 -3.68 -48.55 -7.60
C GLU A 19 -3.76 -47.06 -7.91
N ARG A 20 -3.14 -46.71 -9.04
CA ARG A 20 -2.93 -45.38 -9.58
C ARG A 20 -4.26 -44.80 -10.09
N GLY A 21 -4.70 -43.68 -9.52
CA GLY A 21 -5.68 -42.78 -10.13
C GLY A 21 -4.95 -41.61 -10.78
N GLY A 22 -5.12 -41.42 -12.08
CA GLY A 22 -4.40 -40.46 -12.90
C GLY A 22 -4.55 -39.01 -12.47
N SER A 23 -3.43 -38.28 -12.51
CA SER A 23 -3.38 -36.83 -12.45
C SER A 23 -3.54 -36.27 -13.86
N GLU A 24 -4.72 -35.72 -14.16
CA GLU A 24 -4.91 -34.82 -15.29
C GLU A 24 -5.37 -33.45 -14.78
N HIS A 25 -4.62 -32.44 -15.20
CA HIS A 25 -4.99 -31.04 -15.42
C HIS A 25 -5.61 -30.20 -14.28
N ALA A 26 -4.82 -29.25 -13.79
CA ALA A 26 -5.21 -27.83 -13.86
C ALA A 26 -3.95 -26.95 -13.88
N ALA A 27 -3.60 -26.48 -15.07
CA ALA A 27 -2.68 -25.37 -15.23
C ALA A 27 -3.36 -24.11 -14.66
N ALA A 28 -2.76 -23.51 -13.62
CA ALA A 28 -3.17 -22.21 -13.11
C ALA A 28 -2.75 -21.13 -14.11
N GLY A 29 -3.61 -20.90 -15.10
CA GLY A 29 -3.56 -19.74 -15.98
C GLY A 29 -3.93 -18.51 -15.17
N ASN A 30 -2.96 -17.60 -14.99
CA ASN A 30 -3.14 -16.27 -14.47
C ASN A 30 -3.97 -15.45 -15.48
N ALA A 31 -5.29 -15.57 -15.41
CA ALA A 31 -6.22 -14.76 -16.18
C ALA A 31 -6.51 -13.49 -15.38
N GLY A 32 -5.93 -12.38 -15.81
CA GLY A 32 -6.32 -11.05 -15.34
C GLY A 32 -7.83 -10.89 -15.48
N ARG A 33 -8.53 -10.79 -14.35
CA ARG A 33 -9.94 -10.44 -14.34
C ARG A 33 -10.05 -8.95 -14.59
N ALA A 34 -10.53 -8.62 -15.79
CA ALA A 34 -11.09 -7.31 -16.07
C ALA A 34 -12.27 -7.07 -15.12
N PHE A 35 -12.21 -5.99 -14.35
CA PHE A 35 -13.33 -5.52 -13.54
C PHE A 35 -14.51 -5.16 -14.46
N PRO A 36 -15.76 -5.51 -14.09
CA PRO A 36 -16.91 -5.14 -14.88
C PRO A 36 -17.05 -3.61 -14.89
N HIS A 37 -17.00 -3.03 -16.08
CA HIS A 37 -17.36 -1.64 -16.33
C HIS A 37 -18.84 -1.45 -15.99
N VAL A 38 -19.14 -0.93 -14.81
CA VAL A 38 -20.46 -0.38 -14.50
C VAL A 38 -20.52 1.00 -15.17
N SER A 39 -21.37 1.11 -16.19
CA SER A 39 -21.66 2.37 -16.89
C SER A 39 -22.23 3.40 -15.91
N ARG A 40 -21.40 4.36 -15.48
CA ARG A 40 -21.82 5.51 -14.66
C ARG A 40 -22.64 6.48 -15.54
N ARG A 41 -23.65 7.12 -14.94
CA ARG A 41 -24.16 8.40 -15.45
C ARG A 41 -23.03 9.42 -15.31
N GLU A 42 -22.71 10.12 -16.38
CA GLU A 42 -21.75 11.22 -16.36
C GLU A 42 -22.14 12.24 -15.26
N GLY A 43 -21.24 12.49 -14.30
CA GLY A 43 -21.34 13.68 -13.44
C GLY A 43 -21.18 13.50 -11.93
N GLU A 44 -21.40 12.33 -11.32
CA GLU A 44 -21.16 12.18 -9.87
C GLU A 44 -19.69 11.85 -9.58
N MET A 45 -18.97 12.83 -9.02
CA MET A 45 -17.61 12.63 -8.53
C MET A 45 -17.64 11.65 -7.35
N PRO A 46 -16.74 10.65 -7.31
CA PRO A 46 -16.64 9.74 -6.16
C PRO A 46 -16.19 10.44 -4.88
N ILE A 47 -15.62 11.64 -4.96
CA ILE A 47 -15.26 12.43 -3.79
C ILE A 47 -16.39 13.42 -3.49
N LYS A 48 -17.02 13.29 -2.31
CA LYS A 48 -18.06 14.20 -1.83
C LYS A 48 -17.60 14.93 -0.56
N VAL A 49 -17.71 16.24 -0.55
CA VAL A 49 -17.41 17.07 0.62
C VAL A 49 -18.71 17.44 1.33
N THR A 50 -18.84 17.06 2.59
CA THR A 50 -20.04 17.31 3.40
C THR A 50 -19.68 18.17 4.60
N GLY A 51 -20.41 19.26 4.83
CA GLY A 51 -20.19 20.19 5.93
C GLY A 51 -20.74 21.58 5.62
N PRO A 52 -20.51 22.57 6.51
CA PRO A 52 -20.82 23.98 6.26
C PRO A 52 -20.20 24.52 4.96
N ASP A 53 -20.78 25.58 4.40
CA ASP A 53 -20.38 26.11 3.08
C ASP A 53 -18.94 26.60 3.01
N ASP A 54 -18.46 27.24 4.08
CA ASP A 54 -17.08 27.73 4.24
C ASP A 54 -16.08 26.57 4.33
N TYR A 55 -16.44 25.52 5.08
CA TYR A 55 -15.68 24.28 5.13
C TYR A 55 -15.58 23.63 3.74
N ARG A 56 -16.72 23.47 3.05
CA ARG A 56 -16.75 22.85 1.71
C ARG A 56 -15.85 23.61 0.73
N LYS A 57 -15.98 24.94 0.67
CA LYS A 57 -15.14 25.79 -0.20
C LYS A 57 -13.65 25.62 0.11
N THR A 58 -13.29 25.52 1.40
CA THR A 58 -11.90 25.33 1.83
C THR A 58 -11.35 23.98 1.34
N VAL A 59 -12.08 22.89 1.59
CA VAL A 59 -11.66 21.54 1.17
C VAL A 59 -11.65 21.42 -0.36
N GLU A 60 -12.64 21.97 -1.06
CA GLU A 60 -12.66 22.00 -2.53
C GLU A 60 -11.45 22.76 -3.10
N GLY A 61 -11.05 23.88 -2.48
CA GLY A 61 -9.81 24.59 -2.84
C GLY A 61 -8.55 23.74 -2.63
N LEU A 62 -8.50 22.93 -1.57
CA LEU A 62 -7.41 21.97 -1.35
C LEU A 62 -7.41 20.86 -2.41
N LEU A 63 -8.58 20.31 -2.76
CA LEU A 63 -8.70 19.31 -3.83
C LEU A 63 -8.23 19.88 -5.19
N GLN A 64 -8.54 21.14 -5.49
CA GLN A 64 -8.01 21.82 -6.68
C GLN A 64 -6.49 21.96 -6.63
N LYS A 65 -5.90 22.29 -5.47
CA LYS A 65 -4.45 22.34 -5.28
C LYS A 65 -3.81 20.97 -5.51
N LEU A 66 -4.44 19.90 -5.01
CA LEU A 66 -4.00 18.51 -5.25
C LEU A 66 -4.06 18.16 -6.74
N GLU A 67 -5.12 18.54 -7.44
CA GLU A 67 -5.28 18.30 -8.88
C GLU A 67 -4.19 19.00 -9.72
N ALA A 68 -3.76 20.19 -9.28
CA ALA A 68 -2.68 20.94 -9.92
C ALA A 68 -1.29 20.33 -9.66
N ASN A 69 -1.12 19.54 -8.60
CA ASN A 69 0.12 18.84 -8.29
C ASN A 69 0.20 17.51 -9.06
N PRO A 70 1.31 17.18 -9.75
CA PRO A 70 1.43 15.92 -10.50
C PRO A 70 1.19 14.64 -9.68
N ALA A 71 1.60 14.59 -8.41
CA ALA A 71 1.35 13.44 -7.54
C ALA A 71 -0.10 13.41 -7.04
N GLY A 72 -0.64 14.56 -6.62
CA GLY A 72 -2.03 14.69 -6.18
C GLY A 72 -3.01 14.32 -7.30
N LYS A 73 -2.71 14.72 -8.54
CA LYS A 73 -3.45 14.33 -9.75
C LYS A 73 -3.50 12.82 -9.97
N VAL A 74 -2.40 12.09 -9.70
CA VAL A 74 -2.41 10.63 -9.77
C VAL A 74 -3.39 10.07 -8.74
N VAL A 75 -3.27 10.46 -7.47
CA VAL A 75 -4.16 9.95 -6.40
C VAL A 75 -5.63 10.25 -6.70
N LEU A 76 -5.97 11.50 -7.04
CA LEU A 76 -7.34 11.89 -7.37
C LEU A 76 -7.85 11.19 -8.65
N GLY A 77 -7.00 11.04 -9.66
CA GLY A 77 -7.32 10.32 -10.89
C GLY A 77 -7.64 8.85 -10.64
N GLU A 78 -6.88 8.19 -9.77
CA GLU A 78 -7.16 6.80 -9.38
C GLU A 78 -8.48 6.66 -8.63
N ILE A 79 -8.75 7.53 -7.65
CA ILE A 79 -10.03 7.53 -6.91
C ILE A 79 -11.21 7.73 -7.85
N ARG A 80 -11.08 8.60 -8.86
CA ARG A 80 -12.11 8.82 -9.88
C ARG A 80 -12.47 7.58 -10.70
N GLY A 81 -11.57 6.60 -10.75
CA GLY A 81 -11.80 5.30 -11.40
C GLY A 81 -12.79 4.39 -10.67
N PHE A 82 -13.14 4.68 -9.42
CA PHE A 82 -14.01 3.83 -8.60
C PHE A 82 -15.44 4.37 -8.49
N SER A 83 -16.39 3.44 -8.35
CA SER A 83 -17.82 3.74 -8.16
C SER A 83 -18.17 4.13 -6.73
N ASP A 84 -17.46 3.57 -5.76
CA ASP A 84 -17.65 3.83 -4.34
C ASP A 84 -17.28 5.27 -3.96
N GLU A 85 -17.89 5.76 -2.88
CA GLU A 85 -17.78 7.14 -2.43
C GLU A 85 -16.65 7.32 -1.41
N VAL A 86 -15.86 8.39 -1.58
CA VAL A 86 -14.98 8.96 -0.56
C VAL A 86 -15.65 10.22 -0.03
N ARG A 87 -16.12 10.18 1.22
CA ARG A 87 -16.78 11.32 1.86
C ARG A 87 -15.82 12.07 2.76
N ILE A 88 -15.61 13.35 2.51
CA ILE A 88 -14.77 14.23 3.34
C ILE A 88 -15.68 15.06 4.25
N GLU A 89 -15.54 14.92 5.56
CA GLU A 89 -16.38 15.56 6.58
C GLU A 89 -15.54 16.20 7.72
N PRO A 90 -16.02 17.28 8.38
CA PRO A 90 -15.24 17.97 9.41
C PRO A 90 -14.84 17.06 10.57
N TYR A 91 -13.63 17.26 11.08
CA TYR A 91 -13.15 16.57 12.28
C TYR A 91 -13.77 17.24 13.54
N ASN A 92 -14.96 16.81 13.93
CA ASN A 92 -15.73 17.44 15.01
C ASN A 92 -15.26 17.02 16.43
N LYS A 93 -15.76 17.72 17.47
CA LYS A 93 -15.45 17.43 18.89
C LYS A 93 -15.76 16.00 19.33
N GLY A 94 -16.82 15.38 18.78
CA GLY A 94 -17.15 13.98 19.06
C GLY A 94 -16.09 13.02 18.51
N LYS A 95 -15.50 13.35 17.37
CA LYS A 95 -14.39 12.60 16.77
C LYS A 95 -13.06 12.86 17.48
N GLN A 96 -12.78 14.10 17.90
CA GLN A 96 -11.65 14.41 18.81
C GLN A 96 -11.70 13.57 20.09
N ALA A 97 -12.88 13.36 20.67
CA ALA A 97 -13.05 12.53 21.86
C ALA A 97 -12.86 11.01 21.61
N LEU A 98 -13.11 10.53 20.39
CA LEU A 98 -13.00 9.11 20.01
C LEU A 98 -11.62 8.72 19.47
N HIS A 99 -10.96 9.64 18.77
CA HIS A 99 -9.74 9.37 17.99
C HIS A 99 -8.52 10.20 18.47
N GLY A 100 -8.68 11.04 19.49
CA GLY A 100 -7.59 11.85 20.06
C GLY A 100 -7.29 13.13 19.28
N GLY A 101 -6.13 13.74 19.58
CA GLY A 101 -5.69 15.04 19.04
C GLY A 101 -5.02 15.00 17.65
N THR A 102 -5.02 13.85 16.98
CA THR A 102 -4.65 13.75 15.56
C THR A 102 -5.83 14.24 14.72
N ASN A 103 -5.63 15.32 13.98
CA ASN A 103 -6.71 16.15 13.41
C ASN A 103 -7.27 15.64 12.07
N SER A 104 -6.95 14.39 11.73
CA SER A 104 -7.46 13.66 10.58
C SER A 104 -7.58 12.17 10.87
N SER A 105 -8.54 11.50 10.24
CA SER A 105 -8.63 10.04 10.20
C SER A 105 -9.43 9.55 9.01
N VAL A 106 -9.18 8.32 8.57
CA VAL A 106 -10.00 7.63 7.57
C VAL A 106 -10.64 6.41 8.18
N SER A 107 -11.91 6.17 7.84
CA SER A 107 -12.59 4.92 8.14
C SER A 107 -13.27 4.39 6.89
N GLU A 108 -13.19 3.09 6.69
CA GLU A 108 -13.92 2.39 5.64
C GLU A 108 -15.41 2.20 5.95
N ASP A 109 -16.24 2.12 4.91
CA ASP A 109 -17.66 1.78 5.07
C ASP A 109 -17.86 0.26 5.26
N ASN A 110 -16.96 -0.59 4.74
CA ASN A 110 -16.98 -2.05 4.91
C ASN A 110 -15.58 -2.66 5.08
N LEU A 111 -15.24 -3.00 6.32
CA LEU A 111 -13.96 -3.60 6.72
C LEU A 111 -13.56 -4.83 5.89
N LEU A 112 -14.49 -5.76 5.62
CA LEU A 112 -14.17 -6.99 4.89
C LEU A 112 -13.84 -6.71 3.42
N ALA A 113 -14.44 -5.69 2.82
CA ALA A 113 -14.24 -5.37 1.42
C ALA A 113 -13.00 -4.49 1.19
N GLY A 114 -12.61 -3.68 2.18
CA GLY A 114 -11.47 -2.76 2.09
C GLY A 114 -10.09 -3.41 2.17
N ALA A 115 -10.00 -4.67 2.59
CA ALA A 115 -8.74 -5.42 2.76
C ALA A 115 -8.50 -6.47 1.66
N PRO A 116 -7.24 -6.88 1.41
CA PRO A 116 -6.89 -7.81 0.33
C PRO A 116 -7.67 -9.12 0.36
N ASP A 117 -8.09 -9.62 -0.80
CA ASP A 117 -8.84 -10.87 -0.88
C ASP A 117 -8.11 -12.02 -0.18
N GLY A 118 -8.83 -12.72 0.70
CA GLY A 118 -8.34 -13.89 1.40
C GLY A 118 -7.40 -13.62 2.58
N VAL A 119 -7.02 -12.38 2.89
CA VAL A 119 -6.33 -12.12 4.17
C VAL A 119 -7.31 -12.34 5.32
N SER A 120 -6.83 -13.02 6.37
CA SER A 120 -7.64 -13.72 7.38
C SER A 120 -8.56 -14.83 6.81
N GLY A 121 -8.73 -15.92 7.56
CA GLY A 121 -9.48 -17.08 7.11
C GLY A 121 -8.70 -17.99 6.15
N ARG A 122 -9.09 -18.04 4.86
CA ARG A 122 -8.69 -19.08 3.87
C ARG A 122 -7.36 -18.86 3.13
N GLY A 123 -6.75 -17.67 3.23
CA GLY A 123 -5.49 -17.36 2.54
C GLY A 123 -4.24 -17.50 3.42
N PRO A 124 -3.04 -17.47 2.82
CA PRO A 124 -1.77 -17.57 3.56
C PRO A 124 -1.37 -16.26 4.27
N GLY A 125 -2.10 -15.16 4.06
CA GLY A 125 -1.76 -13.83 4.56
C GLY A 125 -2.41 -13.47 5.89
N TYR A 126 -1.64 -12.85 6.78
CA TYR A 126 -2.13 -12.27 8.02
C TYR A 126 -2.86 -10.93 7.76
N TRP A 127 -3.97 -10.72 8.45
CA TRP A 127 -4.68 -9.45 8.45
C TRP A 127 -4.51 -8.75 9.80
N TYR A 128 -3.92 -7.56 9.78
CA TYR A 128 -3.59 -6.79 10.97
C TYR A 128 -4.66 -5.73 11.27
N ARG A 129 -4.81 -5.38 12.54
CA ARG A 129 -5.76 -4.35 12.99
C ARG A 129 -5.22 -2.93 12.88
N GLY A 130 -3.91 -2.76 12.70
CA GLY A 130 -3.27 -1.44 12.59
C GLY A 130 -3.32 -0.62 13.88
N ARG A 131 -3.20 -1.27 15.05
CA ARG A 131 -3.07 -0.52 16.31
C ARG A 131 -1.67 0.09 16.40
N SER A 132 -1.57 1.31 16.92
CA SER A 132 -0.28 1.89 17.30
C SER A 132 0.31 1.15 18.50
N ASP A 133 1.63 1.09 18.55
CA ASP A 133 2.39 0.54 19.67
C ASP A 133 2.21 1.42 20.92
N ASP A 134 1.89 0.80 22.07
CA ASP A 134 1.73 1.51 23.34
C ASP A 134 3.03 1.42 24.16
N PRO A 135 3.73 2.55 24.42
CA PRO A 135 5.00 2.53 25.15
C PRO A 135 4.85 2.05 26.60
N ARG A 136 3.62 1.94 27.13
CA ARG A 136 3.33 1.41 28.47
C ARG A 136 3.29 -0.12 28.50
N THR A 137 3.28 -0.79 27.36
CA THR A 137 3.27 -2.25 27.21
C THR A 137 4.52 -2.75 26.50
N PRO A 138 5.74 -2.52 27.04
CA PRO A 138 7.01 -2.76 26.32
C PRO A 138 7.29 -4.24 25.97
N LEU A 139 6.50 -5.18 26.50
CA LEU A 139 6.59 -6.61 26.20
C LEU A 139 5.57 -7.09 25.16
N ARG A 140 4.72 -6.18 24.65
CA ARG A 140 3.70 -6.47 23.66
C ARG A 140 3.68 -5.35 22.63
N ASP A 141 3.98 -5.68 21.38
CA ASP A 141 3.79 -4.76 20.26
C ASP A 141 2.33 -4.84 19.79
N GLU A 142 1.55 -3.79 20.05
CA GLU A 142 0.14 -3.76 19.63
C GLU A 142 -0.04 -3.82 18.11
N ARG A 143 0.97 -3.43 17.33
CA ARG A 143 0.91 -3.44 15.86
C ARG A 143 0.70 -4.85 15.32
N ASP A 144 1.22 -5.86 16.03
CA ASP A 144 1.06 -7.28 15.70
C ASP A 144 -0.34 -7.83 15.99
N THR A 145 -1.29 -6.98 16.45
CA THR A 145 -2.65 -7.44 16.72
C THR A 145 -3.36 -7.84 15.42
N LEU A 146 -3.70 -9.12 15.32
CA LEU A 146 -4.42 -9.67 14.17
C LEU A 146 -5.94 -9.48 14.26
N MET A 147 -6.57 -9.45 13.08
CA MET A 147 -8.01 -9.67 12.94
C MET A 147 -8.37 -11.12 13.32
N PRO A 148 -9.61 -11.39 13.79
CA PRO A 148 -10.02 -12.74 14.16
C PRO A 148 -9.90 -13.69 12.96
N PRO A 149 -9.46 -14.95 13.14
CA PRO A 149 -9.36 -15.92 12.04
C PRO A 149 -10.69 -16.22 11.34
N SER A 150 -11.82 -15.90 11.98
CA SER A 150 -13.16 -16.03 11.42
C SER A 150 -13.54 -14.91 10.46
N ALA A 151 -12.80 -13.79 10.45
CA ALA A 151 -12.93 -12.79 9.42
C ALA A 151 -12.26 -13.31 8.14
N THR A 152 -12.76 -12.93 6.97
CA THR A 152 -12.10 -13.18 5.68
C THR A 152 -12.39 -11.98 4.81
N ALA A 153 -11.33 -11.29 4.42
CA ALA A 153 -11.44 -10.15 3.53
C ALA A 153 -11.77 -10.61 2.10
N THR A 154 -12.48 -9.76 1.34
CA THR A 154 -12.96 -10.08 -0.01
C THR A 154 -12.21 -9.35 -1.11
N GLY A 155 -11.39 -8.34 -0.78
CA GLY A 155 -10.67 -7.52 -1.76
C GLY A 155 -11.57 -6.76 -2.74
N ALA A 156 -12.86 -6.62 -2.43
CA ALA A 156 -13.84 -6.06 -3.36
C ALA A 156 -13.71 -4.54 -3.54
N GLY A 157 -13.08 -3.86 -2.58
CA GLY A 157 -13.11 -2.41 -2.49
C GLY A 157 -14.30 -1.88 -1.71
N THR A 158 -14.14 -0.72 -1.09
CA THR A 158 -15.22 -0.05 -0.35
C THR A 158 -15.01 1.46 -0.30
N GLY A 159 -16.12 2.20 -0.15
CA GLY A 159 -16.08 3.61 0.14
C GLY A 159 -15.43 3.92 1.48
N SER A 160 -15.10 5.20 1.68
CA SER A 160 -14.43 5.66 2.90
C SER A 160 -14.96 7.01 3.36
N ARG A 161 -14.67 7.33 4.62
CA ARG A 161 -14.92 8.62 5.24
C ARG A 161 -13.61 9.19 5.71
N VAL A 162 -13.27 10.37 5.22
CA VAL A 162 -12.13 11.18 5.64
C VAL A 162 -12.64 12.24 6.59
N TYR A 163 -12.32 12.11 7.87
CA TYR A 163 -12.55 13.16 8.86
C TYR A 163 -11.37 14.13 8.79
N PHE A 164 -11.59 15.37 8.40
CA PHE A 164 -10.52 16.33 8.17
C PHE A 164 -10.98 17.75 8.46
N SER A 165 -10.18 18.52 9.21
CA SER A 165 -10.45 19.92 9.52
C SER A 165 -9.23 20.76 9.17
N PRO A 166 -9.16 21.37 7.97
CA PRO A 166 -7.97 22.07 7.49
C PRO A 166 -7.53 23.24 8.39
N GLU A 167 -8.47 23.85 9.12
CA GLU A 167 -8.23 24.93 10.06
C GLU A 167 -7.39 24.53 11.28
N LEU A 168 -7.27 23.23 11.57
CA LEU A 168 -6.45 22.71 12.67
C LEU A 168 -4.98 22.53 12.28
N TYR A 169 -4.64 22.87 11.03
CA TYR A 169 -3.31 22.72 10.45
C TYR A 169 -2.67 24.09 10.21
N ASP A 170 -1.34 24.14 10.26
CA ASP A 170 -0.56 25.35 10.07
C ASP A 170 0.08 25.34 8.68
N PRO A 171 -0.49 26.02 7.68
CA PRO A 171 0.05 26.06 6.33
C PRO A 171 1.41 26.81 6.25
N THR A 172 1.78 27.56 7.29
CA THR A 172 3.09 28.24 7.39
C THR A 172 4.14 27.38 8.08
N SER A 173 3.73 26.22 8.58
CA SER A 173 4.60 25.30 9.29
C SER A 173 5.80 24.95 8.44
N LYS A 174 6.91 24.80 9.14
CA LYS A 174 8.15 24.28 8.59
C LYS A 174 8.10 22.76 8.31
N ILE A 175 7.06 22.07 8.77
CA ILE A 175 6.88 20.63 8.69
C ILE A 175 5.66 20.33 7.81
N PRO A 176 5.82 19.58 6.70
CA PRO A 176 4.71 19.29 5.77
C PRO A 176 3.54 18.54 6.39
N ALA A 177 3.78 17.68 7.40
CA ALA A 177 2.72 16.99 8.15
C ALA A 177 1.74 17.95 8.88
N LYS A 178 1.99 19.26 8.82
CA LYS A 178 1.09 20.30 9.32
C LYS A 178 0.49 21.16 8.20
N TRP A 179 0.73 20.86 6.93
CA TRP A 179 0.09 21.54 5.80
C TRP A 179 -1.21 20.82 5.46
N PRO A 180 -2.34 21.55 5.35
CA PRO A 180 -3.64 20.92 5.16
C PRO A 180 -3.71 20.08 3.87
N ASP A 181 -3.07 20.51 2.78
CA ASP A 181 -3.05 19.76 1.53
C ASP A 181 -2.15 18.51 1.57
N ALA A 182 -1.00 18.59 2.25
CA ALA A 182 -0.12 17.43 2.42
C ALA A 182 -0.79 16.34 3.28
N VAL A 183 -1.50 16.76 4.34
CA VAL A 183 -2.30 15.85 5.15
C VAL A 183 -3.47 15.28 4.34
N LEU A 184 -4.18 16.12 3.57
CA LEU A 184 -5.31 15.62 2.78
C LEU A 184 -4.87 14.58 1.74
N VAL A 185 -3.73 14.76 1.06
CA VAL A 185 -3.24 13.74 0.12
C VAL A 185 -2.85 12.44 0.83
N HIS A 186 -2.29 12.52 2.04
CA HIS A 186 -2.02 11.35 2.89
C HIS A 186 -3.30 10.55 3.17
N GLU A 187 -4.37 11.21 3.65
CA GLU A 187 -5.64 10.53 3.94
C GLU A 187 -6.32 9.97 2.66
N LEU A 188 -6.15 10.65 1.53
CA LEU A 188 -6.68 10.16 0.25
C LEU A 188 -5.93 8.93 -0.27
N VAL A 189 -4.67 8.71 0.13
CA VAL A 189 -3.97 7.43 -0.15
C VAL A 189 -4.65 6.29 0.60
N HIS A 190 -4.92 6.45 1.90
CA HIS A 190 -5.68 5.45 2.67
C HIS A 190 -7.05 5.17 2.04
N SER A 191 -7.77 6.21 1.64
CA SER A 191 -9.05 6.07 0.93
C SER A 191 -8.91 5.30 -0.38
N LEU A 192 -7.89 5.58 -1.19
CA LEU A 192 -7.61 4.83 -2.41
C LEU A 192 -7.34 3.34 -2.14
N ARG A 193 -6.60 3.04 -1.06
CA ARG A 193 -6.30 1.66 -0.66
C ARG A 193 -7.57 0.91 -0.25
N TYR A 194 -8.50 1.57 0.45
CA TYR A 194 -9.83 1.02 0.74
C TYR A 194 -10.67 0.77 -0.53
N LEU A 195 -10.71 1.73 -1.46
CA LEU A 195 -11.44 1.56 -2.74
C LEU A 195 -10.88 0.40 -3.56
N GLN A 196 -9.58 0.15 -3.47
CA GLN A 196 -8.90 -0.95 -4.16
C GLN A 196 -9.05 -2.30 -3.45
N GLY A 197 -9.57 -2.33 -2.22
CA GLY A 197 -9.61 -3.53 -1.41
C GLY A 197 -8.22 -4.02 -1.04
N LEU A 198 -7.28 -3.10 -0.77
CA LEU A 198 -5.88 -3.44 -0.52
C LEU A 198 -5.39 -3.06 0.88
N GLN A 199 -6.22 -2.45 1.73
CA GLN A 199 -5.81 -1.98 3.06
C GLN A 199 -5.42 -3.16 3.97
N ASN A 200 -4.15 -3.23 4.35
CA ASN A 200 -3.68 -4.15 5.38
C ASN A 200 -2.50 -3.50 6.14
N PRO A 201 -2.70 -3.04 7.38
CA PRO A 201 -1.67 -2.34 8.15
C PRO A 201 -0.64 -3.31 8.73
N ILE A 202 0.12 -3.97 7.85
CA ILE A 202 1.20 -4.90 8.20
C ILE A 202 2.30 -4.10 8.93
N PRO A 203 2.72 -4.52 10.14
CA PRO A 203 3.74 -3.80 10.90
C PRO A 203 5.07 -3.70 10.14
N THR A 204 5.65 -2.50 10.08
CA THR A 204 6.98 -2.31 9.50
C THR A 204 8.07 -2.70 10.48
N LYS A 205 9.21 -3.17 9.96
CA LYS A 205 10.42 -3.43 10.76
C LYS A 205 10.93 -2.19 11.49
N GLU A 206 10.79 -1.00 10.90
CA GLU A 206 11.06 0.25 11.60
C GLU A 206 9.79 0.79 12.21
N ALA A 207 9.75 0.93 13.53
CA ALA A 207 8.59 1.46 14.26
C ALA A 207 8.22 2.90 13.87
N VAL A 208 9.17 3.68 13.33
CA VAL A 208 8.92 5.06 12.90
C VAL A 208 7.87 5.16 11.80
N TRP A 209 7.73 4.11 10.96
CA TRP A 209 6.71 4.04 9.91
C TRP A 209 5.39 3.46 10.41
N GLU A 210 5.37 2.86 11.60
CA GLU A 210 4.25 2.14 12.20
C GLU A 210 3.87 0.86 11.42
N ASN A 211 3.30 1.01 10.22
CA ASN A 211 2.85 -0.06 9.36
C ASN A 211 2.97 0.31 7.86
N GLU A 212 2.77 -0.66 6.97
CA GLU A 212 2.94 -0.49 5.52
C GLU A 212 2.00 0.56 4.89
N GLU A 213 0.78 0.73 5.41
CA GLU A 213 -0.17 1.71 4.88
C GLU A 213 0.27 3.14 5.22
N GLU A 214 0.71 3.36 6.46
CA GLU A 214 1.27 4.63 6.89
C GLU A 214 2.58 4.97 6.19
N TYR A 215 3.45 3.97 6.00
CA TYR A 215 4.64 4.10 5.17
C TYR A 215 4.27 4.59 3.77
N LEU A 216 3.33 3.92 3.09
CA LEU A 216 2.95 4.24 1.72
C LEU A 216 2.37 5.65 1.62
N ALA A 217 1.45 6.01 2.53
CA ALA A 217 0.84 7.33 2.58
C ALA A 217 1.88 8.45 2.79
N VAL A 218 2.85 8.26 3.71
CA VAL A 218 3.94 9.22 3.92
C VAL A 218 4.88 9.33 2.71
N ILE A 219 5.18 8.23 2.02
CA ILE A 219 6.05 8.30 0.84
C ILE A 219 5.35 9.01 -0.33
N VAL A 220 4.05 8.80 -0.53
CA VAL A 220 3.27 9.57 -1.51
C VAL A 220 3.17 11.05 -1.12
N GLU A 221 2.94 11.36 0.17
CA GLU A 221 2.99 12.74 0.70
C GLU A 221 4.34 13.41 0.37
N ASN A 222 5.46 12.71 0.59
CA ASN A 222 6.80 13.21 0.27
C ASN A 222 6.99 13.47 -1.23
N VAL A 223 6.46 12.60 -2.10
CA VAL A 223 6.48 12.83 -3.56
C VAL A 223 5.64 14.05 -3.92
N TYR A 224 4.47 14.22 -3.33
CA TYR A 224 3.60 15.39 -3.50
C TYR A 224 4.30 16.68 -3.10
N VAL A 225 4.89 16.72 -1.90
CA VAL A 225 5.67 17.87 -1.39
C VAL A 225 6.84 18.17 -2.31
N SER A 226 7.56 17.13 -2.75
CA SER A 226 8.71 17.29 -3.64
C SER A 226 8.32 17.80 -5.04
N ALA A 227 7.20 17.33 -5.59
CA ALA A 227 6.66 17.80 -6.86
C ALA A 227 6.25 19.28 -6.81
N ALA A 228 5.88 19.79 -5.64
CA ALA A 228 5.61 21.21 -5.39
C ALA A 228 6.88 22.05 -5.15
N GLY A 229 8.08 21.45 -5.28
CA GLY A 229 9.36 22.12 -5.02
C GLY A 229 9.78 22.13 -3.54
N GLY A 230 9.06 21.42 -2.66
CA GLY A 230 9.43 21.27 -1.27
C GLY A 230 10.63 20.34 -1.05
N HIS A 231 11.46 20.64 -0.06
CA HIS A 231 12.66 19.86 0.28
C HIS A 231 12.64 19.25 1.68
N ARG A 232 11.66 19.62 2.49
CA ARG A 232 11.48 19.08 3.83
C ARG A 232 10.54 17.91 3.71
N LEU A 233 11.07 16.71 3.77
CA LEU A 233 10.32 15.46 3.62
C LEU A 233 10.17 14.82 5.00
N ARG A 234 9.10 14.07 5.22
CA ARG A 234 8.75 13.46 6.51
C ARG A 234 9.42 12.09 6.70
N ARG A 235 9.99 11.85 7.88
CA ARG A 235 10.50 10.55 8.33
C ARG A 235 9.52 9.94 9.34
N GLY A 236 8.71 9.01 8.88
CA GLY A 236 7.75 8.29 9.71
C GLY A 236 6.37 8.91 9.80
N HIS A 237 5.45 8.15 10.39
CA HIS A 237 4.09 8.59 10.64
C HIS A 237 4.03 9.45 11.92
N GLY A 238 4.31 8.91 13.11
CA GLY A 238 4.13 9.67 14.36
C GLY A 238 5.17 10.77 14.64
N LEU A 239 6.31 10.78 13.96
CA LEU A 239 7.42 11.68 14.27
C LEU A 239 7.43 12.89 13.32
N LEU A 240 7.41 14.10 13.89
CA LEU A 240 7.60 15.36 13.15
C LEU A 240 9.08 15.60 12.76
N ILE A 241 9.78 14.53 12.39
CA ILE A 241 11.21 14.55 12.07
C ILE A 241 11.37 14.57 10.54
N PRO A 242 12.19 15.47 9.99
CA PRO A 242 12.45 15.45 8.56
C PRO A 242 13.39 14.29 8.15
N LEU A 243 13.25 13.80 6.93
CA LEU A 243 14.29 12.98 6.31
C LEU A 243 15.56 13.81 6.16
N ALA A 244 16.63 13.35 6.79
CA ALA A 244 17.96 13.95 6.68
C ALA A 244 18.78 13.23 5.59
N PRO A 245 19.81 13.88 5.02
CA PRO A 245 20.77 13.20 4.16
C PRO A 245 21.38 11.95 4.83
N PRO A 246 21.61 10.86 4.08
CA PRO A 246 21.32 10.68 2.65
C PRO A 246 19.87 10.25 2.33
N LEU A 247 19.04 9.97 3.34
CA LEU A 247 17.67 9.44 3.19
C LEU A 247 16.70 10.43 2.53
N ASN A 248 17.06 11.72 2.43
CA ASN A 248 16.27 12.73 1.72
C ASN A 248 16.47 12.73 0.19
N THR A 249 17.21 11.75 -0.34
CA THR A 249 17.32 11.47 -1.78
C THR A 249 16.64 10.15 -2.10
N SER A 250 16.10 9.97 -3.30
CA SER A 250 15.45 8.70 -3.67
C SER A 250 16.40 7.50 -3.61
N ALA A 251 17.63 7.66 -4.11
CA ALA A 251 18.63 6.61 -4.04
C ALA A 251 19.03 6.30 -2.59
N GLY A 252 19.39 7.32 -1.80
CA GLY A 252 19.78 7.13 -0.40
C GLY A 252 18.65 6.60 0.47
N PHE A 253 17.39 6.91 0.15
CA PHE A 253 16.21 6.34 0.80
C PHE A 253 16.09 4.83 0.54
N LEU A 254 16.24 4.39 -0.71
CA LEU A 254 16.19 2.96 -1.08
C LEU A 254 17.42 2.19 -0.60
N ASP A 255 18.59 2.82 -0.56
CA ASP A 255 19.85 2.19 -0.17
C ASP A 255 20.11 2.22 1.33
N PHE A 256 19.19 2.78 2.12
CA PHE A 256 19.25 2.70 3.57
C PHE A 256 19.30 1.24 4.03
N GLU A 257 20.33 0.91 4.82
CA GLU A 257 20.55 -0.42 5.37
C GLU A 257 20.29 -0.44 6.88
N MET A 258 19.70 -1.53 7.35
CA MET A 258 19.53 -1.84 8.77
C MET A 258 19.93 -3.27 9.07
N GLY A 259 20.18 -3.57 10.35
CA GLY A 259 20.54 -4.89 10.85
C GLY A 259 22.02 -5.00 11.19
N ASP A 260 22.39 -6.17 11.71
CA ASP A 260 23.76 -6.46 12.13
C ASP A 260 24.73 -6.57 10.94
N PRO A 261 26.05 -6.38 11.14
CA PRO A 261 27.06 -6.42 10.06
C PRO A 261 27.10 -7.69 9.18
N GLY A 262 26.42 -8.77 9.55
CA GLY A 262 26.27 -10.00 8.74
C GLY A 262 24.85 -10.27 8.22
N ASN A 263 23.87 -9.43 8.55
CA ASN A 263 22.46 -9.61 8.18
C ASN A 263 21.79 -8.26 7.90
N LYS A 264 22.43 -7.47 7.05
CA LYS A 264 21.89 -6.19 6.61
C LYS A 264 20.75 -6.40 5.62
N PHE A 265 19.70 -5.60 5.73
CA PHE A 265 18.59 -5.54 4.79
C PHE A 265 18.24 -4.08 4.46
N LYS A 266 17.53 -3.89 3.34
CA LYS A 266 17.15 -2.55 2.84
C LYS A 266 15.64 -2.36 2.98
N PRO A 267 15.14 -1.97 4.16
CA PRO A 267 13.70 -2.01 4.48
C PRO A 267 12.85 -1.25 3.45
N ASN A 268 13.27 -0.05 3.06
CA ASN A 268 12.52 0.79 2.11
C ASN A 268 12.49 0.20 0.69
N LEU A 269 13.60 -0.41 0.26
CA LEU A 269 13.68 -1.09 -1.02
C LEU A 269 12.80 -2.34 -1.05
N ASP A 270 12.84 -3.13 0.02
CA ASP A 270 12.07 -4.36 0.12
C ASP A 270 10.56 -4.07 0.14
N LEU A 271 10.12 -3.06 0.91
CA LEU A 271 8.72 -2.60 0.91
C LEU A 271 8.28 -2.09 -0.46
N LEU A 272 9.06 -1.22 -1.11
CA LEU A 272 8.67 -0.69 -2.42
C LEU A 272 8.69 -1.75 -3.53
N LYS A 273 9.53 -2.79 -3.43
CA LYS A 273 9.45 -3.94 -4.35
C LYS A 273 8.13 -4.70 -4.19
N ILE A 274 7.67 -4.92 -2.96
CA ILE A 274 6.37 -5.55 -2.71
C ILE A 274 5.26 -4.70 -3.33
N HIS A 275 5.21 -3.40 -3.02
CA HIS A 275 4.19 -2.51 -3.57
C HIS A 275 4.26 -2.37 -5.10
N GLN A 276 5.45 -2.41 -5.70
CA GLN A 276 5.57 -2.43 -7.16
C GLN A 276 4.88 -3.64 -7.79
N LEU A 277 4.87 -4.79 -7.10
CA LEU A 277 4.22 -6.00 -7.59
C LEU A 277 2.70 -6.01 -7.38
N VAL A 278 2.22 -5.42 -6.28
CA VAL A 278 0.82 -5.59 -5.85
C VAL A 278 -0.05 -4.34 -6.00
N TRP A 279 0.53 -3.18 -6.30
CA TRP A 279 -0.19 -1.91 -6.33
C TRP A 279 -0.08 -1.21 -7.69
N ALA A 280 -1.12 -1.32 -8.52
CA ALA A 280 -1.12 -0.77 -9.87
C ALA A 280 -0.86 0.76 -9.95
N THR A 281 -1.21 1.51 -8.91
CA THR A 281 -0.95 2.95 -8.82
C THR A 281 0.55 3.26 -8.72
N PHE A 282 1.39 2.30 -8.32
CA PHE A 282 2.84 2.44 -8.22
C PHE A 282 3.46 2.98 -9.51
N ASP A 283 3.11 2.40 -10.66
CA ASP A 283 3.70 2.80 -11.96
C ASP A 283 3.32 4.23 -12.34
N LYS A 284 2.11 4.68 -11.98
CA LYS A 284 1.66 6.05 -12.21
C LYS A 284 2.41 7.04 -11.33
N LEU A 285 2.64 6.69 -10.07
CA LEU A 285 3.48 7.48 -9.16
C LEU A 285 4.95 7.50 -9.62
N ALA A 286 5.46 6.41 -10.17
CA ALA A 286 6.81 6.34 -10.74
C ALA A 286 7.01 7.29 -11.93
N MET A 287 5.94 7.68 -12.64
CA MET A 287 6.01 8.65 -13.74
C MET A 287 6.02 10.11 -13.26
N VAL A 288 5.71 10.37 -11.98
CA VAL A 288 5.67 11.74 -11.43
C VAL A 288 7.05 12.38 -11.45
N GLN A 289 7.13 13.59 -12.01
CA GLN A 289 8.35 14.39 -12.02
C GLN A 289 8.51 15.15 -10.70
N ALA A 290 9.33 14.62 -9.80
CA ALA A 290 9.71 15.25 -8.54
C ALA A 290 11.18 14.97 -8.19
N PRO A 291 11.93 15.89 -7.55
CA PRO A 291 13.29 15.63 -7.10
C PRO A 291 13.42 14.38 -6.21
N PHE A 292 12.47 14.19 -5.30
CA PHE A 292 12.32 12.97 -4.50
C PHE A 292 11.16 12.15 -5.05
N ASN A 293 11.48 11.03 -5.71
CA ASN A 293 10.52 10.00 -6.13
C ASN A 293 11.15 8.60 -6.07
N PRO A 294 11.06 7.90 -4.92
CA PRO A 294 11.60 6.54 -4.76
C PRO A 294 10.85 5.49 -5.60
N PHE A 295 9.58 5.72 -5.97
CA PHE A 295 8.86 4.86 -6.93
C PHE A 295 9.57 4.86 -8.28
N ARG A 296 9.91 6.05 -8.78
CA ARG A 296 10.65 6.23 -10.04
C ARG A 296 12.06 5.66 -9.98
N GLU A 297 12.77 5.90 -8.88
CA GLU A 297 14.11 5.35 -8.67
C GLU A 297 14.10 3.82 -8.75
N LEU A 298 13.15 3.16 -8.09
CA LEU A 298 13.01 1.70 -8.17
C LEU A 298 12.63 1.23 -9.59
N ALA A 299 11.69 1.91 -10.25
CA ALA A 299 11.30 1.59 -11.62
C ALA A 299 12.49 1.72 -12.60
N ASN A 300 13.33 2.75 -12.43
CA ASN A 300 14.56 2.93 -13.21
C ASN A 300 15.59 1.85 -12.93
N ARG A 301 15.79 1.49 -11.64
CA ARG A 301 16.65 0.37 -11.25
C ARG A 301 16.20 -0.92 -11.93
N ASN A 302 14.91 -1.19 -12.03
CA ASN A 302 14.39 -2.41 -12.65
C ASN A 302 14.27 -2.36 -14.18
N ARG A 303 14.50 -1.20 -14.83
CA ARG A 303 14.36 -1.04 -16.29
C ARG A 303 15.24 -2.00 -17.10
N HIS A 304 16.39 -2.42 -16.57
CA HIS A 304 17.28 -3.38 -17.22
C HIS A 304 16.71 -4.81 -17.25
N LEU A 305 15.82 -5.17 -16.32
CA LEU A 305 15.19 -6.50 -16.28
C LEU A 305 14.17 -6.69 -17.43
N PHE A 306 13.69 -5.59 -18.02
CA PHE A 306 12.72 -5.60 -19.11
C PHE A 306 13.32 -5.18 -20.46
N ARG A 307 14.61 -4.83 -20.51
CA ARG A 307 15.36 -4.83 -21.77
C ARG A 307 15.54 -6.28 -22.20
N LYS A 308 14.65 -6.77 -23.07
CA LYS A 308 15.08 -7.75 -24.07
C LYS A 308 16.06 -7.01 -24.98
N ASP A 309 17.33 -6.93 -24.59
CA ASP A 309 18.34 -6.63 -25.59
C ASP A 309 18.16 -7.71 -26.68
N PRO A 310 17.85 -7.33 -27.94
CA PRO A 310 17.77 -8.32 -29.00
C PRO A 310 19.13 -9.02 -28.98
N LYS A 311 19.13 -10.34 -28.74
CA LYS A 311 20.35 -11.13 -28.93
C LYS A 311 20.87 -10.74 -30.31
N PRO A 312 22.13 -10.30 -30.44
CA PRO A 312 22.69 -10.05 -31.76
C PRO A 312 22.43 -11.32 -32.58
N PRO A 313 22.00 -11.18 -33.84
CA PRO A 313 21.81 -12.35 -34.69
C PRO A 313 23.09 -13.19 -34.61
N PRO A 314 22.97 -14.54 -34.51
CA PRO A 314 24.15 -15.38 -34.52
C PRO A 314 25.02 -14.98 -35.73
N PRO A 315 26.36 -14.95 -35.58
CA PRO A 315 27.22 -14.66 -36.72
C PRO A 315 26.82 -15.58 -37.88
N PRO A 316 26.82 -15.07 -39.12
CA PRO A 316 26.49 -15.90 -40.27
C PRO A 316 27.38 -17.14 -40.27
N PRO A 317 26.86 -18.32 -40.63
CA PRO A 317 27.66 -19.53 -40.72
C PRO A 317 28.90 -19.29 -41.59
N VAL A 318 30.01 -19.93 -41.25
CA VAL A 318 31.33 -19.78 -41.92
C VAL A 318 31.27 -20.11 -43.43
N TRP A 319 30.19 -20.74 -43.90
CA TRP A 319 29.93 -21.08 -45.31
C TRP A 319 29.10 -20.04 -46.08
N TRP A 320 28.74 -18.89 -45.49
CA TRP A 320 28.06 -17.82 -46.22
C TRP A 320 29.03 -17.13 -47.20
N PRO A 321 28.76 -17.13 -48.51
CA PRO A 321 29.66 -16.49 -49.47
C PRO A 321 29.72 -14.99 -49.18
N ARG A 322 30.93 -14.49 -48.93
CA ARG A 322 31.20 -13.04 -48.88
C ARG A 322 30.87 -12.49 -50.27
N LEU A 323 29.83 -11.67 -50.36
CA LEU A 323 29.62 -10.88 -51.57
C LEU A 323 30.87 -10.03 -51.81
N PRO A 324 31.42 -10.01 -53.03
CA PRO A 324 32.55 -9.14 -53.33
C PRO A 324 32.15 -7.67 -53.13
N PRO A 325 33.07 -6.82 -52.68
CA PRO A 325 32.80 -5.40 -52.51
C PRO A 325 32.38 -4.78 -53.85
N MET A 326 31.33 -3.95 -53.82
CA MET A 326 31.05 -2.98 -54.88
C MET A 326 32.04 -1.82 -54.81
#